data_AF-L0A822-F1
#
_entry.id   AF-L0A822-F1
#
_cell.length_a   1.000
_cell.length_b   1.000
_cell.length_c   1.000
_cell.angle_alpha   90.00
_cell.angle_beta   90.00
_cell.angle_gamma   90.00
#
_symmetry.space_group_name_H-M   'P 1'
#
loop_
_entity.id
_entity.type
_entity.pdbx_description
1 polymer ?
#
loop_
_entity_poly.entity_id
_entity_poly.type
_entity_poly.pdbx_seq_one_letter_code
_entity_poly.pdbx_strand_id
1 'polypeptide(L)'
;MNNTIEDCTSILKRLYLKSRIINEIIQFFDVEPSLNPPNGLSLVLKSLHEPSIDEIPIYNTIVGSFNFNEIYEYERVAEIPKGDRINNLSLFIMDSYQKNRGIVAIIPSLLVIGLTSKLPENIINDLENSLLAEIEVSSENILYLPDRSYLPGNSIEIVAKSNSESSYERVEWLKNEAEKEGIKVENVKFLPDNKSIMDYIASGGIKGYLKRVPVTKIATMIVAASQCLNLEGVNDIVRREQSKHTIYTIGLTNEMLNELKESLIKNKIEGAPLLRISSNIEPFFNKGLIESMSEFLRRFGYLT
;
A
#
# COMPACT_ATOMS: atom_id res chain seq x y z
N MET A 1 -9.66 11.75 24.04
CA MET A 1 -8.45 11.47 23.23
C MET A 1 -8.56 10.10 22.58
N ASN A 2 -8.63 8.99 23.33
CA ASN A 2 -8.83 7.66 22.75
C ASN A 2 -10.09 7.55 21.87
N ASN A 3 -11.22 8.12 22.33
CA ASN A 3 -12.47 8.09 21.54
C ASN A 3 -12.31 8.72 20.15
N THR A 4 -11.59 9.83 20.00
CA THR A 4 -11.38 10.49 18.70
C THR A 4 -10.55 9.63 17.75
N ILE A 5 -9.48 9.00 18.26
CA ILE A 5 -8.65 8.09 17.46
C ILE A 5 -9.48 6.89 17.01
N GLU A 6 -10.25 6.29 17.94
CA GLU A 6 -11.12 5.14 17.67
C GLU A 6 -12.21 5.48 16.65
N ASP A 7 -12.87 6.63 16.79
CA ASP A 7 -13.92 7.10 15.88
C ASP A 7 -13.36 7.30 14.47
N CYS A 8 -12.28 8.07 14.32
CA CYS A 8 -11.66 8.31 13.02
C CYS A 8 -11.07 7.05 12.39
N THR A 9 -10.54 6.13 13.21
CA THR A 9 -10.06 4.83 12.76
C THR A 9 -11.21 3.94 12.28
N SER A 10 -12.34 3.94 12.98
CA SER A 10 -13.55 3.21 12.60
C SER A 10 -14.09 3.72 11.27
N ILE A 11 -14.11 5.04 11.06
CA ILE A 11 -14.45 5.63 9.76
C ILE A 11 -13.44 5.22 8.68
N LEU A 12 -12.14 5.29 8.94
CA LEU A 12 -11.12 4.88 7.99
C LEU A 12 -11.30 3.40 7.59
N LYS A 13 -11.49 2.51 8.56
CA LYS A 13 -11.80 1.09 8.31
C LYS A 13 -13.04 0.95 7.43
N ARG A 14 -14.10 1.71 7.69
CA ARG A 14 -15.31 1.71 6.87
C ARG A 14 -15.07 2.18 5.44
N LEU A 15 -14.23 3.20 5.23
CA LEU A 15 -13.85 3.66 3.89
C LEU A 15 -13.09 2.58 3.13
N TYR A 16 -12.10 1.96 3.77
CA TYR A 16 -11.40 0.79 3.22
C TYR A 16 -12.36 -0.33 2.86
N LEU A 17 -13.33 -0.67 3.72
CA LEU A 17 -14.30 -1.74 3.44
C LEU A 17 -15.35 -1.37 2.38
N LYS A 18 -15.57 -0.09 2.10
CA LYS A 18 -16.48 0.39 1.05
C LYS A 18 -15.85 0.35 -0.34
N SER A 19 -14.52 0.43 -0.42
CA SER A 19 -13.81 0.29 -1.68
C SER A 19 -14.09 -1.07 -2.32
N ARG A 20 -14.12 -1.08 -3.66
CA ARG A 20 -14.51 -2.25 -4.44
C ARG A 20 -13.37 -2.68 -5.34
N ILE A 21 -13.20 -3.99 -5.46
CA ILE A 21 -12.35 -4.57 -6.50
C ILE A 21 -13.26 -4.91 -7.65
N ILE A 22 -13.03 -4.25 -8.78
CA ILE A 22 -13.84 -4.37 -9.98
C ILE A 22 -13.44 -5.64 -10.72
N ASN A 23 -12.14 -5.82 -10.90
CA ASN A 23 -11.59 -6.93 -11.68
C ASN A 23 -10.17 -7.26 -11.18
N GLU A 24 -9.79 -8.51 -11.38
CA GLU A 24 -8.45 -9.04 -11.15
C GLU A 24 -8.04 -9.90 -12.35
N ILE A 25 -6.82 -9.69 -12.85
CA ILE A 25 -6.22 -10.50 -13.90
C ILE A 25 -4.92 -11.08 -13.34
N ILE A 26 -4.78 -12.40 -13.40
CA ILE A 26 -3.59 -13.10 -12.91
C ILE A 26 -2.92 -13.77 -14.10
N GLN A 27 -1.66 -13.39 -14.34
CA GLN A 27 -0.78 -14.07 -15.28
C GLN A 27 0.23 -14.89 -14.50
N PHE A 28 0.25 -16.21 -14.72
CA PHE A 28 1.25 -17.10 -14.13
C PHE A 28 2.43 -17.30 -15.07
N PHE A 29 3.58 -17.53 -14.47
CA PHE A 29 4.84 -17.83 -15.12
C PHE A 29 5.37 -19.18 -14.62
N ASP A 30 6.27 -19.75 -15.41
CA ASP A 30 6.97 -20.98 -15.07
C ASP A 30 8.13 -20.66 -14.13
N VAL A 31 8.17 -21.35 -13.00
CA VAL A 31 9.19 -21.21 -11.96
C VAL A 31 9.79 -22.58 -11.72
N GLU A 32 11.12 -22.65 -11.64
CA GLU A 32 11.82 -23.89 -11.32
C GLU A 32 11.59 -24.27 -9.85
N PRO A 33 11.00 -25.44 -9.55
CA PRO A 33 10.76 -25.86 -8.18
C PRO A 33 12.06 -26.30 -7.50
N SER A 34 12.16 -26.03 -6.20
CA SER A 34 13.18 -26.62 -5.35
C SER A 34 12.99 -28.14 -5.25
N LEU A 35 14.10 -28.88 -5.40
CA LEU A 35 14.14 -30.32 -5.20
C LEU A 35 13.99 -30.71 -3.72
N ASN A 36 14.37 -29.82 -2.81
CA ASN A 36 14.34 -30.07 -1.37
C ASN A 36 13.29 -29.19 -0.67
N PRO A 37 12.52 -29.74 0.28
CA PRO A 37 11.62 -28.96 1.11
C PRO A 37 12.37 -27.85 1.87
N PRO A 38 11.83 -26.62 1.92
CA PRO A 38 12.45 -25.55 2.68
C PRO A 38 12.30 -25.77 4.19
N ASN A 39 13.24 -25.24 4.97
CA ASN A 39 13.20 -25.22 6.44
C ASN A 39 12.32 -24.07 6.96
N GLY A 40 11.06 -24.06 6.53
CA GLY A 40 10.10 -23.00 6.81
C GLY A 40 10.03 -21.93 5.72
N LEU A 41 9.16 -20.94 5.95
CA LEU A 41 8.83 -19.91 4.97
C LEU A 41 9.08 -18.50 5.49
N SER A 42 9.44 -17.61 4.57
CA SER A 42 9.60 -16.18 4.81
C SER A 42 8.79 -15.38 3.80
N LEU A 43 8.03 -14.41 4.29
CA LEU A 43 7.20 -13.53 3.47
C LEU A 43 7.83 -12.14 3.41
N VAL A 44 7.99 -11.60 2.21
CA VAL A 44 8.34 -10.21 1.99
C VAL A 44 7.15 -9.50 1.38
N LEU A 45 6.72 -8.39 1.99
CA LEU A 45 5.64 -7.56 1.45
C LEU A 45 5.79 -6.10 1.90
N LYS A 46 4.94 -5.22 1.38
CA LYS A 46 4.99 -3.79 1.69
C LYS A 46 4.68 -3.50 3.15
N SER A 47 3.43 -3.75 3.55
CA SER A 47 3.02 -3.70 4.93
C SER A 47 1.66 -4.40 5.13
N LEU A 48 1.56 -5.26 6.15
CA LEU A 48 0.28 -5.77 6.64
C LEU A 48 -0.44 -4.77 7.55
N HIS A 49 0.32 -3.85 8.15
CA HIS A 49 -0.23 -2.78 8.99
C HIS A 49 -0.90 -1.69 8.16
N GLU A 50 -0.40 -1.42 6.95
CA GLU A 50 -0.91 -0.34 6.11
C GLU A 50 -1.07 -0.75 4.62
N PRO A 51 -1.74 -1.89 4.34
CA PRO A 51 -1.89 -2.38 2.98
C PRO A 51 -2.69 -1.38 2.14
N SER A 52 -2.35 -1.31 0.87
CA SER A 52 -3.23 -0.70 -0.13
C SER A 52 -4.48 -1.57 -0.30
N ILE A 53 -5.58 -0.97 -0.72
CA ILE A 53 -6.87 -1.65 -0.90
C ILE A 53 -6.74 -2.90 -1.78
N ASP A 54 -6.01 -2.76 -2.88
CA ASP A 54 -5.74 -3.77 -3.89
C ASP A 54 -4.76 -4.87 -3.42
N GLU A 55 -4.01 -4.63 -2.35
CA GLU A 55 -3.05 -5.59 -1.78
C GLU A 55 -3.72 -6.58 -0.79
N ILE A 56 -4.76 -6.15 -0.07
CA ILE A 56 -5.48 -6.94 0.95
C ILE A 56 -5.90 -8.34 0.43
N PRO A 57 -6.55 -8.47 -0.75
CA PRO A 57 -6.82 -9.75 -1.41
C PRO A 57 -5.66 -10.73 -1.48
N ILE A 58 -4.55 -10.22 -2.00
CA ILE A 58 -3.36 -10.99 -2.33
C ILE A 58 -2.73 -11.45 -1.02
N TYR A 59 -2.68 -10.54 -0.03
CA TYR A 59 -2.17 -10.84 1.29
C TYR A 59 -3.05 -11.86 2.02
N ASN A 60 -4.38 -11.71 1.97
CA ASN A 60 -5.32 -12.68 2.55
C ASN A 60 -5.13 -14.08 1.97
N THR A 61 -4.92 -14.17 0.66
CA THR A 61 -4.67 -15.45 0.00
C THR A 61 -3.37 -16.06 0.49
N ILE A 62 -2.27 -15.31 0.44
CA ILE A 62 -0.93 -15.84 0.76
C ILE A 62 -0.81 -16.20 2.24
N VAL A 63 -1.27 -15.33 3.14
CA VAL A 63 -1.25 -15.55 4.60
C VAL A 63 -2.32 -16.57 5.04
N GLY A 64 -3.34 -16.81 4.22
CA GLY A 64 -4.33 -17.86 4.44
C GLY A 64 -3.83 -19.25 4.02
N SER A 65 -2.99 -19.33 2.98
CA SER A 65 -2.48 -20.60 2.45
C SER A 65 -1.22 -21.09 3.16
N PHE A 66 -0.41 -20.20 3.74
CA PHE A 66 0.90 -20.58 4.28
C PHE A 66 1.14 -20.08 5.70
N ASN A 67 1.84 -20.89 6.48
CA ASN A 67 2.40 -20.50 7.78
C ASN A 67 3.83 -19.97 7.59
N PHE A 68 4.03 -18.68 7.80
CA PHE A 68 5.33 -18.03 7.68
C PHE A 68 6.06 -17.99 9.02
N ASN A 69 7.32 -18.38 9.02
CA ASN A 69 8.20 -18.25 10.18
C ASN A 69 8.58 -16.79 10.43
N GLU A 70 8.68 -16.01 9.36
CA GLU A 70 9.05 -14.60 9.42
C GLU A 70 8.36 -13.80 8.32
N ILE A 71 7.87 -12.61 8.67
CA ILE A 71 7.24 -11.66 7.75
C ILE A 71 8.03 -10.36 7.82
N TYR A 72 8.54 -9.91 6.69
CA TYR A 72 9.26 -8.65 6.55
C TYR A 72 8.42 -7.63 5.78
N GLU A 73 8.12 -6.51 6.46
CA GLU A 73 7.41 -5.36 5.91
C GLU A 73 8.40 -4.27 5.49
N TYR A 74 8.56 -4.05 4.19
CA TYR A 74 9.59 -3.13 3.67
C TYR A 74 9.18 -1.65 3.65
N GLU A 75 7.92 -1.30 3.94
CA GLU A 75 7.41 0.09 3.90
C GLU A 75 6.27 0.32 4.90
N ARG A 76 6.59 0.81 6.11
CA ARG A 76 5.60 1.31 7.09
C ARG A 76 5.67 2.84 7.21
N VAL A 77 4.54 3.53 7.36
CA VAL A 77 4.51 4.98 7.61
C VAL A 77 4.85 5.31 9.06
N ALA A 78 4.39 4.48 10.01
CA ALA A 78 4.69 4.64 11.43
C ALA A 78 6.16 4.32 11.80
N GLU A 79 6.83 3.46 11.03
CA GLU A 79 8.20 3.02 11.29
C GLU A 79 9.03 3.05 10.01
N ILE A 80 10.00 3.98 9.95
CA ILE A 80 11.10 3.84 8.99
C ILE A 80 12.18 3.04 9.71
N PRO A 81 12.50 1.80 9.29
CA PRO A 81 13.69 1.15 9.81
C PRO A 81 14.89 2.06 9.53
N LYS A 82 15.74 2.31 10.53
CA LYS A 82 16.97 3.09 10.33
C LYS A 82 17.78 2.43 9.21
N GLY A 83 18.05 3.16 8.13
CA GLY A 83 18.86 2.69 7.02
C GLY A 83 18.13 2.65 5.67
N ASP A 84 18.86 2.22 4.64
CA ASP A 84 18.33 2.08 3.28
C ASP A 84 17.46 0.83 3.16
N ARG A 85 16.25 1.00 2.61
CA ARG A 85 15.26 -0.06 2.36
C ARG A 85 15.85 -1.23 1.60
N ILE A 86 16.68 -0.96 0.58
CA ILE A 86 17.27 -2.02 -0.25
C ILE A 86 18.25 -2.85 0.58
N ASN A 87 19.08 -2.20 1.42
CA ASN A 87 20.03 -2.91 2.29
C ASN A 87 19.32 -3.78 3.33
N ASN A 88 18.26 -3.29 3.97
CA ASN A 88 17.54 -4.08 4.97
C ASN A 88 16.81 -5.26 4.33
N LEU A 89 16.21 -5.06 3.15
CA LEU A 89 15.57 -6.13 2.40
C LEU A 89 16.59 -7.17 1.92
N SER A 90 17.77 -6.76 1.44
CA SER A 90 18.81 -7.69 1.01
C SER A 90 19.32 -8.53 2.18
N LEU A 91 19.50 -7.93 3.37
CA LEU A 91 19.87 -8.67 4.58
C LEU A 91 18.83 -9.72 4.97
N PHE A 92 17.53 -9.37 4.90
CA PHE A 92 16.45 -10.31 5.19
C PHE A 92 16.41 -11.48 4.21
N ILE A 93 16.54 -11.21 2.90
CA ILE A 93 16.57 -12.23 1.86
C ILE A 93 17.78 -13.15 2.05
N MET A 94 18.97 -12.58 2.31
CA MET A 94 20.19 -13.35 2.57
C MET A 94 20.05 -14.25 3.79
N ASP A 95 19.55 -13.73 4.91
CA ASP A 95 19.34 -14.52 6.13
C ASP A 95 18.34 -15.66 5.91
N SER A 96 17.22 -15.36 5.24
CA SER A 96 16.21 -16.37 4.90
C SER A 96 16.79 -17.48 4.01
N TYR A 97 17.57 -17.10 2.99
CA TYR A 97 18.24 -18.02 2.07
C TYR A 97 19.28 -18.88 2.80
N GLN A 98 20.12 -18.28 3.65
CA GLN A 98 21.13 -18.99 4.46
C GLN A 98 20.51 -19.99 5.44
N LYS A 99 19.30 -19.70 5.94
CA LYS A 99 18.52 -20.61 6.79
C LYS A 99 17.76 -21.68 5.99
N ASN A 100 17.94 -21.73 4.66
CA ASN A 100 17.25 -22.60 3.73
C ASN A 100 15.71 -22.46 3.82
N ARG A 101 15.21 -21.24 4.05
CA ARG A 101 13.77 -20.96 4.04
C ARG A 101 13.31 -20.67 2.62
N GLY A 102 12.10 -21.11 2.30
CA GLY A 102 11.41 -20.70 1.08
C GLY A 102 10.96 -19.25 1.22
N ILE A 103 11.12 -18.45 0.19
CA ILE A 103 10.78 -17.03 0.20
C ILE A 103 9.62 -16.80 -0.74
N VAL A 104 8.56 -16.16 -0.26
CA VAL A 104 7.48 -15.59 -1.08
C VAL A 104 7.60 -14.07 -0.96
N ALA A 105 7.81 -13.37 -2.07
CA ALA A 105 8.04 -11.93 -2.09
C ALA A 105 7.04 -11.20 -2.99
N ILE A 106 6.27 -10.29 -2.41
CA ILE A 106 5.34 -9.40 -3.09
C ILE A 106 6.00 -8.02 -3.14
N ILE A 107 6.83 -7.81 -4.15
CA ILE A 107 7.66 -6.61 -4.31
C ILE A 107 7.55 -6.09 -5.73
N PRO A 108 7.54 -4.77 -5.98
CA PRO A 108 7.57 -4.23 -7.34
C PRO A 108 8.81 -4.68 -8.10
N SER A 109 8.69 -4.93 -9.40
CA SER A 109 9.81 -5.41 -10.24
C SER A 109 11.04 -4.50 -10.19
N LEU A 110 10.85 -3.18 -10.09
CA LEU A 110 11.97 -2.22 -9.94
C LEU A 110 12.76 -2.41 -8.63
N LEU A 111 12.12 -2.92 -7.57
CA LEU A 111 12.82 -3.20 -6.32
C LEU A 111 13.75 -4.40 -6.47
N VAL A 112 13.40 -5.38 -7.31
CA VAL A 112 14.26 -6.53 -7.63
C VAL A 112 15.56 -6.07 -8.29
N ILE A 113 15.48 -5.11 -9.22
CA ILE A 113 16.67 -4.51 -9.86
C ILE A 113 17.58 -3.84 -8.83
N GLY A 114 17.00 -3.17 -7.82
CA GLY A 114 17.80 -2.59 -6.73
C GLY A 114 18.56 -3.65 -5.92
N LEU A 115 17.95 -4.82 -5.72
CA LEU A 115 18.53 -5.93 -4.95
C LEU A 115 19.68 -6.63 -5.69
N THR A 116 19.72 -6.61 -7.03
CA THR A 116 20.82 -7.25 -7.79
C THR A 116 22.19 -6.62 -7.49
N SER A 117 22.23 -5.35 -7.07
CA SER A 117 23.48 -4.71 -6.65
C SER A 117 23.94 -5.09 -5.24
N LYS A 118 23.11 -5.82 -4.47
CA LYS A 118 23.31 -6.07 -3.03
C LYS A 118 23.35 -7.55 -2.66
N LEU A 119 22.81 -8.42 -3.51
CA LEU A 119 22.72 -9.85 -3.25
C LEU A 119 23.86 -10.62 -3.94
N PRO A 120 24.24 -11.79 -3.40
CA PRO A 120 25.10 -12.74 -4.10
C PRO A 120 24.50 -13.22 -5.43
N GLU A 121 25.35 -13.51 -6.42
CA GLU A 121 24.96 -13.88 -7.79
C GLU A 121 23.99 -15.08 -7.85
N ASN A 122 24.17 -16.10 -6.99
CA ASN A 122 23.25 -17.23 -6.93
C ASN A 122 21.83 -16.82 -6.51
N ILE A 123 21.70 -15.91 -5.54
CA ILE A 123 20.39 -15.42 -5.09
C ILE A 123 19.76 -14.52 -6.16
N ILE A 124 20.58 -13.76 -6.90
CA ILE A 124 20.11 -12.95 -8.02
C ILE A 124 19.54 -13.83 -9.11
N ASN A 125 20.27 -14.86 -9.53
CA ASN A 125 19.81 -15.81 -10.54
C ASN A 125 18.50 -16.48 -10.12
N ASP A 126 18.39 -16.89 -8.84
CA ASP A 126 17.16 -17.45 -8.31
C ASP A 126 16.02 -16.41 -8.36
N LEU A 127 16.27 -15.16 -7.95
CA LEU A 127 15.28 -14.07 -7.99
C LEU A 127 14.79 -13.76 -9.41
N GLU A 128 15.70 -13.66 -10.38
CA GLU A 128 15.37 -13.36 -11.77
C GLU A 128 14.50 -14.45 -12.41
N ASN A 129 14.69 -15.72 -12.01
CA ASN A 129 13.90 -16.86 -12.48
C ASN A 129 12.71 -17.20 -11.56
N SER A 130 12.48 -16.42 -10.50
CA SER A 130 11.47 -16.71 -9.48
C SER A 130 10.12 -16.02 -9.70
N LEU A 131 9.93 -15.27 -10.78
CA LEU A 131 8.66 -14.60 -11.04
C LEU A 131 7.56 -15.67 -11.21
N LEU A 132 6.65 -15.75 -10.25
CA LEU A 132 5.55 -16.71 -10.26
C LEU A 132 4.30 -16.15 -10.91
N ALA A 133 3.96 -14.91 -10.55
CA ALA A 133 2.72 -14.29 -10.98
C ALA A 133 2.84 -12.78 -11.09
N GLU A 134 2.15 -12.24 -12.08
CA GLU A 134 1.79 -10.83 -12.17
C GLU A 134 0.27 -10.71 -12.00
N ILE A 135 -0.16 -9.84 -11.08
CA ILE A 135 -1.56 -9.64 -10.72
C ILE A 135 -1.92 -8.18 -11.00
N GLU A 136 -2.83 -7.96 -11.94
CA GLU A 136 -3.41 -6.66 -12.22
C GLU A 136 -4.77 -6.54 -11.55
N VAL A 137 -4.90 -5.55 -10.65
CA VAL A 137 -6.13 -5.30 -9.89
C VAL A 137 -6.72 -3.96 -10.32
N SER A 138 -7.98 -3.99 -10.73
CA SER A 138 -8.79 -2.78 -10.93
C SER A 138 -9.63 -2.54 -9.69
N SER A 139 -9.49 -1.40 -9.05
CA SER A 139 -10.18 -1.08 -7.79
C SER A 139 -10.72 0.34 -7.75
N GLU A 140 -11.72 0.56 -6.90
CA GLU A 140 -12.25 1.87 -6.57
C GLU A 140 -11.53 2.42 -5.33
N ASN A 141 -10.77 3.50 -5.54
CA ASN A 141 -10.04 4.21 -4.51
C ASN A 141 -10.75 5.51 -4.13
N ILE A 142 -10.53 5.97 -2.90
CA ILE A 142 -11.17 7.16 -2.34
C ILE A 142 -10.13 8.28 -2.23
N LEU A 143 -10.33 9.30 -3.03
CA LEU A 143 -9.61 10.57 -3.01
C LEU A 143 -10.56 11.68 -2.56
N TYR A 144 -10.10 12.93 -2.57
CA TYR A 144 -10.99 14.07 -2.37
C TYR A 144 -10.56 15.25 -3.23
N LEU A 145 -11.52 16.12 -3.49
CA LEU A 145 -11.30 17.45 -4.02
C LEU A 145 -11.74 18.47 -2.96
N PRO A 146 -10.94 19.50 -2.66
CA PRO A 146 -11.37 20.56 -1.77
C PRO A 146 -12.55 21.32 -2.37
N ASP A 147 -13.52 21.69 -1.53
CA ASP A 147 -14.58 22.60 -1.95
C ASP A 147 -14.00 24.00 -2.19
N ARG A 148 -14.25 24.51 -3.40
CA ARG A 148 -13.80 25.81 -3.85
C ARG A 148 -14.16 26.95 -2.90
N SER A 149 -15.33 26.89 -2.25
CA SER A 149 -15.78 27.94 -1.32
C SER A 149 -14.89 28.07 -0.07
N TYR A 150 -14.09 27.05 0.24
CA TYR A 150 -13.15 27.03 1.37
C TYR A 150 -11.70 27.29 0.96
N LEU A 151 -11.43 27.52 -0.34
CA LEU A 151 -10.08 27.73 -0.86
C LEU A 151 -9.68 29.22 -0.91
N PRO A 152 -8.69 29.65 -0.12
CA PRO A 152 -8.15 31.00 -0.26
C PRO A 152 -7.43 31.14 -1.60
N GLY A 153 -7.99 31.95 -2.51
CA GLY A 153 -7.43 32.18 -3.85
C GLY A 153 -7.85 31.18 -4.91
N ASN A 154 -8.84 30.31 -4.64
CA ASN A 154 -9.32 29.25 -5.55
C ASN A 154 -8.19 28.38 -6.10
N SER A 155 -7.15 28.12 -5.29
CA SER A 155 -5.98 27.40 -5.75
C SER A 155 -5.51 26.32 -4.78
N ILE A 156 -4.90 25.29 -5.36
CA ILE A 156 -4.32 24.16 -4.65
C ILE A 156 -2.90 23.88 -5.15
N GLU A 157 -2.12 23.24 -4.29
CA GLU A 157 -0.89 22.53 -4.64
C GLU A 157 -1.15 21.03 -4.48
N ILE A 158 -0.81 20.27 -5.52
CA ILE A 158 -0.93 18.80 -5.49
C ILE A 158 0.34 18.22 -4.86
N VAL A 159 0.19 17.29 -3.93
CA VAL A 159 1.32 16.64 -3.24
C VAL A 159 1.34 15.14 -3.55
N ALA A 160 2.45 14.66 -4.09
CA ALA A 160 2.61 13.31 -4.63
C ALA A 160 3.89 12.63 -4.14
N LYS A 161 3.99 11.31 -4.30
CA LYS A 161 5.21 10.54 -4.02
C LYS A 161 6.09 10.49 -5.28
N SER A 162 7.38 10.82 -5.17
CA SER A 162 8.31 10.95 -6.31
C SER A 162 8.62 9.64 -7.05
N ASN A 163 8.39 8.49 -6.41
CA ASN A 163 8.73 7.16 -6.93
C ASN A 163 7.51 6.24 -7.01
N SER A 164 6.40 6.75 -7.56
CA SER A 164 5.12 6.04 -7.62
C SER A 164 4.39 6.44 -8.89
N GLU A 165 4.33 5.53 -9.87
CA GLU A 165 3.59 5.71 -11.13
C GLU A 165 2.14 6.12 -10.88
N SER A 166 1.47 5.43 -9.96
CA SER A 166 0.12 5.78 -9.51
C SER A 166 -0.01 7.20 -8.95
N SER A 167 1.05 7.78 -8.37
CA SER A 167 1.02 9.18 -7.93
C SER A 167 1.04 10.15 -9.12
N TYR A 168 1.78 9.85 -10.19
CA TYR A 168 1.79 10.67 -11.40
C TYR A 168 0.43 10.65 -12.11
N GLU A 169 -0.18 9.47 -12.25
CA GLU A 169 -1.52 9.37 -12.83
C GLU A 169 -2.57 10.14 -12.03
N ARG A 170 -2.53 10.02 -10.70
CA ARG A 170 -3.46 10.74 -9.82
C ARG A 170 -3.22 12.25 -9.83
N VAL A 171 -2.00 12.72 -10.05
CA VAL A 171 -1.71 14.15 -10.25
C VAL A 171 -2.43 14.67 -11.48
N GLU A 172 -2.28 14.01 -12.63
CA GLU A 172 -2.92 14.44 -13.86
C GLU A 172 -4.45 14.37 -13.76
N TRP A 173 -4.97 13.32 -13.13
CA TRP A 173 -6.39 13.23 -12.81
C TRP A 173 -6.85 14.42 -11.95
N LEU A 174 -6.17 14.71 -10.85
CA LEU A 174 -6.57 15.78 -9.93
C LEU A 174 -6.46 17.17 -10.58
N LYS A 175 -5.50 17.38 -11.48
CA LYS A 175 -5.47 18.60 -12.31
C LYS A 175 -6.74 18.76 -13.14
N ASN A 176 -7.16 17.70 -13.82
CA ASN A 176 -8.36 17.72 -14.66
C ASN A 176 -9.64 17.93 -13.83
N GLU A 177 -9.77 17.28 -12.68
CA GLU A 177 -10.92 17.48 -11.79
C GLU A 177 -10.93 18.88 -11.17
N ALA A 178 -9.77 19.40 -10.74
CA ALA A 178 -9.66 20.76 -10.25
C ALA A 178 -10.05 21.79 -11.32
N GLU A 179 -9.62 21.60 -12.58
CA GLU A 179 -9.97 22.49 -13.69
C GLU A 179 -11.48 22.54 -13.95
N LYS A 180 -12.16 21.38 -13.93
CA LYS A 180 -13.63 21.31 -14.09
C LYS A 180 -14.38 22.10 -13.03
N GLU A 181 -13.87 22.12 -11.79
CA GLU A 181 -14.44 22.88 -10.67
C GLU A 181 -13.95 24.35 -10.63
N GLY A 182 -13.12 24.77 -11.59
CA GLY A 182 -12.55 26.10 -11.64
C GLY A 182 -11.55 26.39 -10.51
N ILE A 183 -10.87 25.35 -10.03
CA ILE A 183 -9.79 25.42 -9.04
C ILE A 183 -8.45 25.43 -9.79
N LYS A 184 -7.62 26.43 -9.52
CA LYS A 184 -6.29 26.57 -10.14
C LYS A 184 -5.28 25.67 -9.43
N VAL A 185 -4.58 24.83 -10.18
CA VAL A 185 -3.40 24.12 -9.67
C VAL A 185 -2.17 25.04 -9.78
N GLU A 186 -1.63 25.48 -8.65
CA GLU A 186 -0.46 26.35 -8.59
C GLU A 186 0.85 25.60 -8.88
N ASN A 187 0.98 24.39 -8.32
CA ASN A 187 2.18 23.60 -8.40
C ASN A 187 1.90 22.12 -8.10
N VAL A 188 2.85 21.26 -8.45
CA VAL A 188 2.90 19.86 -8.03
C VAL A 188 4.19 19.63 -7.26
N LYS A 189 4.08 19.12 -6.04
CA LYS A 189 5.22 18.79 -5.18
C LYS A 189 5.38 17.30 -5.01
N PHE A 190 6.51 16.78 -5.47
CA PHE A 190 6.89 15.38 -5.26
C PHE A 190 7.80 15.24 -4.03
N LEU A 191 7.45 14.30 -3.15
CA LEU A 191 8.15 14.02 -1.88
C LEU A 191 8.51 12.53 -1.79
N PRO A 192 9.54 12.15 -1.02
CA PRO A 192 10.10 10.79 -1.07
C PRO A 192 9.17 9.72 -0.47
N ASP A 193 8.38 10.07 0.55
CA ASP A 193 7.56 9.12 1.31
C ASP A 193 6.30 9.78 1.90
N ASN A 194 5.37 8.95 2.38
CA ASN A 194 4.11 9.41 2.98
C ASN A 194 4.33 10.22 4.27
N LYS A 195 5.40 9.96 5.03
CA LYS A 195 5.71 10.74 6.24
C LYS A 195 6.01 12.19 5.86
N SER A 196 6.88 12.38 4.87
CA SER A 196 7.27 13.68 4.32
C SER A 196 6.07 14.41 3.70
N ILE A 197 5.20 13.68 3.00
CA ILE A 197 3.94 14.22 2.46
C ILE A 197 3.04 14.71 3.61
N MET A 198 2.85 13.90 4.65
CA MET A 198 2.04 14.24 5.81
C MET A 198 2.61 15.45 6.56
N ASP A 199 3.92 15.51 6.80
CA ASP A 199 4.61 16.67 7.39
C ASP A 199 4.41 17.93 6.55
N TYR A 200 4.54 17.78 5.23
CA TYR A 200 4.38 18.91 4.34
C TYR A 200 2.96 19.46 4.36
N ILE A 201 1.93 18.60 4.36
CA ILE A 201 0.54 19.06 4.42
C ILE A 201 0.25 19.69 5.79
N ALA A 202 0.62 19.01 6.87
CA ALA A 202 0.41 19.45 8.24
C ALA A 202 1.12 20.77 8.58
N SER A 203 2.26 21.08 7.94
CA SER A 203 2.92 22.39 8.12
C SER A 203 2.11 23.57 7.57
N GLY A 204 1.00 23.32 6.87
CA GLY A 204 -0.02 24.32 6.50
C GLY A 204 -1.03 24.59 7.61
N GLY A 205 -0.86 23.99 8.79
CA GLY A 205 -1.79 24.04 9.92
C GLY A 205 -2.96 23.06 9.76
N ILE A 206 -3.95 23.21 10.65
CA ILE A 206 -5.10 22.30 10.76
C ILE A 206 -5.93 22.19 9.47
N LYS A 207 -5.95 23.26 8.65
CA LYS A 207 -6.63 23.30 7.33
C LYS A 207 -5.66 23.12 6.15
N GLY A 208 -4.43 22.67 6.40
CA GLY A 208 -3.40 22.49 5.37
C GLY A 208 -3.85 21.58 4.23
N TYR A 209 -4.73 20.60 4.52
CA TYR A 209 -5.31 19.67 3.55
C TYR A 209 -6.16 20.35 2.46
N LEU A 210 -6.71 21.54 2.71
CA LEU A 210 -7.48 22.25 1.69
C LEU A 210 -6.55 22.77 0.58
N LYS A 211 -5.40 23.35 0.97
CA LYS A 211 -4.46 23.94 0.01
C LYS A 211 -3.43 22.94 -0.53
N ARG A 212 -3.01 21.96 0.27
CA ARG A 212 -1.99 20.95 -0.09
C ARG A 212 -2.67 19.58 -0.18
N VAL A 213 -3.09 19.21 -1.39
CA VAL A 213 -3.95 18.05 -1.62
C VAL A 213 -3.09 16.82 -1.94
N PRO A 214 -3.01 15.80 -1.06
CA PRO A 214 -2.28 14.57 -1.36
C PRO A 214 -3.04 13.70 -2.37
N VAL A 215 -2.28 12.98 -3.20
CA VAL A 215 -2.80 11.90 -4.06
C VAL A 215 -2.35 10.51 -3.61
N THR A 216 -2.04 10.36 -2.32
CA THR A 216 -1.64 9.09 -1.71
C THR A 216 -2.70 8.60 -0.73
N LYS A 217 -2.42 7.50 0.00
CA LYS A 217 -3.31 6.97 1.06
C LYS A 217 -3.71 8.02 2.12
N ILE A 218 -2.95 9.10 2.26
CA ILE A 218 -3.26 10.22 3.16
C ILE A 218 -4.57 10.92 2.76
N ALA A 219 -4.94 10.91 1.47
CA ALA A 219 -6.22 11.45 1.00
C ALA A 219 -7.40 10.73 1.68
N THR A 220 -7.36 9.40 1.74
CA THR A 220 -8.39 8.60 2.42
C THR A 220 -8.41 8.87 3.93
N MET A 221 -7.25 9.13 4.54
CA MET A 221 -7.17 9.52 5.96
C MET A 221 -7.79 10.89 6.20
N ILE A 222 -7.61 11.86 5.30
CA ILE A 222 -8.27 13.17 5.35
C ILE A 222 -9.78 13.04 5.20
N VAL A 223 -10.26 12.20 4.28
CA VAL A 223 -11.70 11.92 4.14
C VAL A 223 -12.25 11.30 5.43
N ALA A 224 -11.52 10.35 6.03
CA ALA A 224 -11.93 9.75 7.30
C ALA A 224 -11.98 10.80 8.43
N ALA A 225 -10.95 11.63 8.53
CA ALA A 225 -10.87 12.74 9.48
C ALA A 225 -12.03 13.73 9.28
N SER A 226 -12.36 14.03 8.02
CA SER A 226 -13.47 14.91 7.67
C SER A 226 -14.81 14.39 8.15
N GLN A 227 -15.05 13.09 7.99
CA GLN A 227 -16.30 12.45 8.42
C GLN A 227 -16.38 12.26 9.95
N CYS A 228 -15.26 12.01 10.64
CA CYS A 228 -15.29 11.83 12.10
C CYS A 228 -15.30 13.15 12.86
N LEU A 229 -14.57 14.17 12.40
CA LEU A 229 -14.47 15.48 13.05
C LEU A 229 -15.43 16.53 12.46
N ASN A 230 -16.27 16.15 11.49
CA ASN A 230 -17.10 17.07 10.70
C ASN A 230 -16.28 18.24 10.12
N LEU A 231 -15.14 17.93 9.51
CA LEU A 231 -14.35 18.96 8.82
C LEU A 231 -15.10 19.39 7.55
N GLU A 232 -15.06 20.69 7.28
CA GLU A 232 -15.68 21.27 6.09
C GLU A 232 -14.70 21.27 4.91
N GLY A 233 -15.27 21.36 3.70
CA GLY A 233 -14.53 21.60 2.47
C GLY A 233 -13.81 20.39 1.88
N VAL A 234 -14.23 19.18 2.23
CA VAL A 234 -13.72 17.92 1.66
C VAL A 234 -14.85 17.23 0.90
N ASN A 235 -14.75 17.16 -0.43
CA ASN A 235 -15.66 16.39 -1.27
C ASN A 235 -14.98 15.08 -1.65
N ASP A 236 -15.46 13.95 -1.10
CA ASP A 236 -14.89 12.63 -1.41
C ASP A 236 -15.24 12.20 -2.84
N ILE A 237 -14.25 11.62 -3.53
CA ILE A 237 -14.40 11.16 -4.90
C ILE A 237 -13.94 9.71 -4.98
N VAL A 238 -14.79 8.87 -5.56
CA VAL A 238 -14.47 7.49 -5.87
C VAL A 238 -13.87 7.42 -7.28
N ARG A 239 -12.62 6.98 -7.39
CA ARG A 239 -11.89 6.84 -8.66
C ARG A 239 -11.56 5.37 -8.92
N ARG A 240 -11.71 4.93 -10.17
CA ARG A 240 -11.22 3.63 -10.62
C ARG A 240 -9.72 3.70 -10.94
N GLU A 241 -8.96 2.75 -10.43
CA GLU A 241 -7.50 2.68 -10.59
C GLU A 241 -7.09 1.25 -10.95
N GLN A 242 -6.04 1.14 -11.76
CA GLN A 242 -5.37 -0.14 -12.01
C GLN A 242 -4.05 -0.17 -11.24
N SER A 243 -3.71 -1.33 -10.70
CA SER A 243 -2.47 -1.55 -9.96
C SER A 243 -1.90 -2.92 -10.29
N LYS A 244 -0.58 -3.01 -10.41
CA LYS A 244 0.13 -4.24 -10.74
C LYS A 244 0.96 -4.70 -9.55
N HIS A 245 0.81 -5.97 -9.19
CA HIS A 245 1.54 -6.66 -8.14
C HIS A 245 2.32 -7.82 -8.73
N THR A 246 3.55 -8.02 -8.27
CA THR A 246 4.42 -9.10 -8.73
C THR A 246 4.81 -10.00 -7.57
N ILE A 247 4.62 -11.30 -7.75
CA ILE A 247 4.93 -12.33 -6.76
C ILE A 247 6.13 -13.12 -7.24
N TYR A 248 7.18 -13.15 -6.42
CA TYR A 248 8.41 -13.92 -6.62
C TYR A 248 8.50 -15.05 -5.60
N THR A 249 9.01 -16.21 -6.00
CA THR A 249 9.15 -17.39 -5.12
C THR A 249 10.50 -18.09 -5.24
N ILE A 250 11.26 -18.17 -4.15
CA ILE A 250 12.56 -18.85 -4.09
C ILE A 250 12.47 -20.06 -3.17
N GLY A 251 13.02 -21.20 -3.60
CA GLY A 251 13.19 -22.37 -2.71
C GLY A 251 11.88 -23.10 -2.37
N LEU A 252 10.79 -22.85 -3.09
CA LEU A 252 9.51 -23.53 -2.91
C LEU A 252 9.49 -24.84 -3.72
N THR A 253 8.89 -25.90 -3.16
CA THR A 253 8.70 -27.17 -3.88
C THR A 253 7.54 -27.07 -4.87
N ASN A 254 7.45 -28.02 -5.80
CA ASN A 254 6.37 -28.06 -6.79
C ASN A 254 4.96 -28.11 -6.14
N GLU A 255 4.82 -28.82 -5.01
CA GLU A 255 3.56 -28.87 -4.25
C GLU A 255 3.16 -27.48 -3.73
N MET A 256 4.10 -26.74 -3.15
CA MET A 256 3.87 -25.40 -2.60
C MET A 256 3.58 -24.37 -3.70
N LEU A 257 4.29 -24.48 -4.84
CA LEU A 257 4.02 -23.62 -6.01
C LEU A 257 2.61 -23.86 -6.55
N ASN A 258 2.18 -25.12 -6.67
CA ASN A 258 0.84 -25.46 -7.11
C ASN A 258 -0.22 -24.99 -6.11
N GLU A 259 -0.02 -25.21 -4.81
CA GLU A 259 -0.91 -24.71 -3.77
C GLU A 259 -1.08 -23.19 -3.83
N LEU A 260 0.00 -22.44 -4.05
CA LEU A 260 -0.04 -20.99 -4.20
C LEU A 260 -0.81 -20.57 -5.45
N LYS A 261 -0.53 -21.20 -6.62
CA LYS A 261 -1.26 -20.93 -7.87
C LYS A 261 -2.75 -21.23 -7.73
N GLU A 262 -3.11 -22.39 -7.18
CA GLU A 262 -4.50 -22.79 -6.94
C GLU A 262 -5.21 -21.85 -5.97
N SER A 263 -4.52 -21.43 -4.90
CA SER A 263 -5.07 -20.48 -3.93
C SER A 263 -5.34 -19.11 -4.54
N LEU A 264 -4.43 -18.61 -5.38
CA LEU A 264 -4.60 -17.35 -6.12
C LEU A 264 -5.77 -17.43 -7.11
N ILE A 265 -5.94 -18.55 -7.81
CA ILE A 265 -7.08 -18.75 -8.72
C ILE A 265 -8.39 -18.84 -7.94
N LYS A 266 -8.42 -19.63 -6.87
CA LYS A 266 -9.64 -19.89 -6.07
C LYS A 266 -10.13 -18.63 -5.36
N ASN A 267 -9.20 -17.83 -4.85
CA ASN A 267 -9.51 -16.59 -4.13
C ASN A 267 -9.50 -15.36 -5.04
N LYS A 268 -9.49 -15.56 -6.37
CA LYS A 268 -9.62 -14.49 -7.35
C LYS A 268 -10.87 -13.66 -7.05
N ILE A 269 -10.72 -12.34 -7.13
CA ILE A 269 -11.77 -11.40 -6.75
C ILE A 269 -12.38 -10.76 -7.98
N GLU A 270 -13.67 -11.00 -8.16
CA GLU A 270 -14.49 -10.31 -9.14
C GLU A 270 -15.78 -9.82 -8.48
N GLY A 271 -16.06 -8.52 -8.57
CA GLY A 271 -17.34 -7.92 -8.17
C GLY A 271 -17.68 -7.92 -6.66
N ALA A 272 -16.79 -8.37 -5.77
CA ALA A 272 -17.04 -8.39 -4.34
C ALA A 272 -16.63 -7.04 -3.67
N PRO A 273 -17.43 -6.50 -2.72
CA PRO A 273 -16.90 -5.52 -1.76
C PRO A 273 -15.68 -6.14 -1.07
N LEU A 274 -14.69 -5.32 -0.71
CA LEU A 274 -13.44 -5.80 -0.13
C LEU A 274 -13.69 -6.95 0.85
N LEU A 275 -13.07 -8.09 0.52
CA LEU A 275 -13.07 -9.29 1.32
C LEU A 275 -12.88 -8.90 2.77
N ARG A 276 -13.69 -9.54 3.62
CA ARG A 276 -13.45 -9.61 5.06
C ARG A 276 -11.97 -9.92 5.25
N ILE A 277 -11.26 -9.00 5.88
CA ILE A 277 -9.84 -9.17 6.21
C ILE A 277 -9.70 -10.50 6.95
N SER A 278 -8.77 -11.34 6.51
CA SER A 278 -8.56 -12.65 7.13
C SER A 278 -8.23 -12.47 8.61
N SER A 279 -8.62 -13.43 9.44
CA SER A 279 -8.31 -13.42 10.87
C SER A 279 -6.81 -13.35 11.16
N ASN A 280 -5.98 -13.77 10.21
CA ASN A 280 -4.52 -13.73 10.31
C ASN A 280 -3.96 -12.31 10.08
N ILE A 281 -4.61 -11.50 9.24
CA ILE A 281 -4.17 -10.14 8.91
C ILE A 281 -4.88 -9.09 9.77
N GLU A 282 -6.13 -9.35 10.17
CA GLU A 282 -6.99 -8.40 10.87
C GLU A 282 -6.32 -7.73 12.09
N PRO A 283 -5.59 -8.44 12.97
CA PRO A 283 -4.91 -7.80 14.10
C PRO A 283 -3.87 -6.75 13.66
N PHE A 284 -3.05 -7.07 12.65
CA PHE A 284 -2.01 -6.18 12.12
C PHE A 284 -2.64 -4.97 11.44
N PHE A 285 -3.66 -5.21 10.60
CA PHE A 285 -4.39 -4.16 9.91
C PHE A 285 -5.06 -3.20 10.91
N ASN A 286 -5.81 -3.72 11.89
CA ASN A 286 -6.48 -2.89 12.88
C ASN A 286 -5.47 -2.07 13.69
N LYS A 287 -4.36 -2.69 14.11
CA LYS A 287 -3.27 -1.98 14.81
C LYS A 287 -2.69 -0.87 13.95
N GLY A 288 -2.37 -1.15 12.69
CA GLY A 288 -1.80 -0.18 11.77
C GLY A 288 -2.73 0.99 11.46
N LEU A 289 -4.04 0.75 11.27
CA LEU A 289 -5.03 1.82 11.11
C LEU A 289 -5.04 2.78 12.31
N ILE A 290 -4.99 2.25 13.54
CA ILE A 290 -4.93 3.05 14.77
C ILE A 290 -3.65 3.88 14.80
N GLU A 291 -2.50 3.26 14.53
CA GLU A 291 -1.18 3.93 14.54
C GLU A 291 -1.12 5.05 13.49
N SER A 292 -1.51 4.78 12.24
CA SER A 292 -1.48 5.77 11.17
C SER A 292 -2.46 6.92 11.46
N MET A 293 -3.69 6.62 11.89
CA MET A 293 -4.69 7.66 12.17
C MET A 293 -4.30 8.50 13.40
N SER A 294 -3.77 7.88 14.45
CA SER A 294 -3.25 8.60 15.61
C SER A 294 -2.14 9.57 15.21
N GLU A 295 -1.19 9.12 14.38
CA GLU A 295 -0.09 9.97 13.92
C GLU A 295 -0.57 11.11 13.03
N PHE A 296 -1.56 10.86 12.16
CA PHE A 296 -2.22 11.89 11.38
C PHE A 296 -2.89 12.95 12.26
N LEU A 297 -3.76 12.53 13.18
CA LEU A 297 -4.50 13.44 14.05
C LEU A 297 -3.55 14.27 14.92
N ARG A 298 -2.47 13.66 15.43
CA ARG A 298 -1.43 14.36 16.18
C ARG A 298 -0.74 15.44 15.33
N ARG A 299 -0.34 15.12 14.10
CA ARG A 299 0.40 16.07 13.24
C ARG A 299 -0.43 17.24 12.78
N PHE A 300 -1.72 17.02 12.51
CA PHE A 300 -2.63 18.09 12.13
C PHE A 300 -3.14 18.92 13.32
N GLY A 301 -2.75 18.56 14.55
CA GLY A 301 -3.13 19.29 15.77
C GLY A 301 -4.55 19.00 16.26
N TYR A 302 -5.14 17.86 15.87
CA TYR A 302 -6.45 17.41 16.33
C TYR A 302 -6.37 16.65 17.67
N LEU A 303 -5.18 16.21 18.06
CA LEU A 303 -4.89 15.70 19.40
C LEU A 303 -4.06 16.75 20.14
N THR A 304 -4.61 17.24 21.26
CA THR A 304 -3.90 18.09 22.23
C THR A 304 -3.35 17.25 23.37
#